data_AF-A0A6G3Z7N3-F1
#
_entry.id   AF-A0A6G3Z7N3-F1
#
_cell.length_a   1.000
_cell.length_b   1.000
_cell.length_c   1.000
_cell.angle_alpha   90.00
_cell.angle_beta   90.00
_cell.angle_gamma   90.00
#
_symmetry.space_group_name_H-M   'P 1'
#
loop_
_entity.id
_entity.type
_entity.pdbx_description
1 polymer ?
#
loop_
_entity_poly.entity_id
_entity_poly.type
_entity_poly.pdbx_seq_one_letter_code
_entity_poly.pdbx_strand_id
1 'polypeptide(L)'
;MSSFNRVSIPLAIASLLAGWASFTLVLPAIDHHPFGGNMPSNAIEGFLSGLGHPVIGPDYFVFGIALGLLATTKNRRIFLPIAFVIATLAGISFHLAKGDLPALEAIIAIAVLGLGNVLATDRNWLLAGLIGFGAIAGLCHGYADDEAITSAEMTPLLASLRGVAAI
;
A
#
# COMPACT_ATOMS: atom_id res chain seq x y z
N MET A 1 24.37 -25.67 -15.36
CA MET A 1 24.16 -24.25 -15.00
C MET A 1 22.88 -24.15 -14.20
N SER A 2 22.93 -24.13 -12.87
CA SER A 2 21.76 -24.21 -11.98
C SER A 2 21.88 -23.26 -10.78
N SER A 3 22.14 -21.98 -11.03
CA SER A 3 22.34 -20.97 -9.98
C SER A 3 21.08 -20.19 -9.57
N PHE A 4 19.87 -20.57 -10.02
CA PHE A 4 18.68 -19.73 -9.89
C PHE A 4 17.80 -19.91 -8.64
N ASN A 5 18.11 -20.81 -7.69
CA ASN A 5 17.17 -21.17 -6.62
C ASN A 5 17.45 -20.61 -5.21
N ARG A 6 18.49 -19.79 -5.02
CA ARG A 6 18.84 -19.33 -3.67
C ARG A 6 18.24 -17.98 -3.26
N VAL A 7 17.75 -17.18 -4.20
CA VAL A 7 17.20 -15.83 -3.92
C VAL A 7 15.68 -15.83 -3.79
N SER A 8 14.97 -16.70 -4.52
CA SER A 8 13.51 -16.82 -4.49
C SER A 8 12.97 -17.37 -3.17
N ILE A 9 13.65 -18.36 -2.58
CA ILE A 9 13.28 -18.98 -1.30
C ILE A 9 13.34 -17.99 -0.12
N PRO A 10 14.43 -17.22 0.08
CA PRO A 10 14.46 -16.25 1.17
C PRO A 10 13.47 -15.10 0.98
N LEU A 11 13.17 -14.67 -0.26
CA LEU A 11 12.09 -13.70 -0.51
C LEU A 11 10.70 -14.27 -0.19
N ALA A 12 10.44 -15.54 -0.51
CA ALA A 12 9.19 -16.21 -0.20
C ALA A 12 8.96 -16.32 1.31
N ILE A 13 10.01 -16.70 2.04
CA ILE A 13 10.00 -16.80 3.50
C ILE A 13 9.83 -15.40 4.11
N ALA A 14 10.54 -14.38 3.63
CA ALA A 14 10.38 -13.01 4.10
C ALA A 14 8.96 -12.47 3.86
N SER A 15 8.35 -12.80 2.71
CA SER A 15 6.97 -12.38 2.39
C SER A 15 5.92 -13.12 3.24
N LEU A 16 6.12 -14.42 3.49
CA LEU A 16 5.28 -15.20 4.40
C LEU A 16 5.40 -14.69 5.84
N LEU A 17 6.62 -14.39 6.30
CA LEU A 17 6.87 -13.83 7.63
C LEU A 17 6.30 -12.41 7.74
N ALA A 18 6.40 -11.58 6.70
CA ALA A 18 5.78 -10.26 6.67
C ALA A 18 4.25 -10.35 6.70
N GLY A 19 3.64 -11.21 5.87
CA GLY A 19 2.19 -11.43 5.90
C GLY A 19 1.68 -12.02 7.22
N TRP A 20 2.45 -12.91 7.84
CA TRP A 20 2.13 -13.49 9.15
C TRP A 20 2.32 -12.49 10.29
N ALA A 21 3.33 -11.62 10.20
CA ALA A 21 3.53 -10.51 11.12
C ALA A 21 2.39 -9.49 11.00
N SER A 22 1.97 -9.13 9.78
CA SER A 22 0.80 -8.26 9.55
C SER A 22 -0.49 -8.87 10.07
N PHE A 23 -0.66 -10.20 9.98
CA PHE A 23 -1.85 -10.89 10.50
C PHE A 23 -1.87 -11.02 12.03
N THR A 24 -0.71 -11.02 12.69
CA THR A 24 -0.58 -11.18 14.15
C THR A 24 -0.39 -9.86 14.88
N LEU A 25 -0.02 -8.80 14.17
CA LEU A 25 0.09 -7.42 14.66
C LEU A 25 -1.10 -6.55 14.23
N VAL A 26 -2.31 -7.12 14.19
CA VAL A 26 -3.55 -6.34 14.22
C VAL A 26 -3.71 -5.73 15.62
N LEU A 27 -2.77 -4.85 15.96
CA LEU A 27 -2.99 -3.82 16.95
C LEU A 27 -3.81 -2.74 16.23
N PRO A 28 -4.74 -2.05 16.92
CA PRO A 28 -5.28 -0.81 16.38
C PRO A 28 -4.09 0.00 15.87
N ALA A 29 -4.15 0.49 14.63
CA ALA A 29 -3.11 1.35 14.09
C ALA A 29 -2.77 2.36 15.19
N ILE A 30 -1.61 2.18 15.83
CA ILE A 30 -1.16 3.17 16.80
C ILE A 30 -1.05 4.40 15.95
N ASP A 31 -1.77 5.43 16.35
CA ASP A 31 -2.03 6.62 15.55
C ASP A 31 -0.71 7.38 15.36
N HIS A 32 0.12 6.88 14.47
CA HIS A 32 1.45 7.37 14.16
C HIS A 32 1.29 8.54 13.20
N HIS A 33 0.61 9.60 13.64
CA HIS A 33 0.51 10.80 12.83
C HIS A 33 1.93 11.36 12.60
N PRO A 34 2.31 11.74 11.36
CA PRO A 34 3.59 12.39 11.08
C PRO A 34 3.85 13.61 11.96
N PHE A 35 2.78 14.22 12.47
CA PHE A 35 2.78 15.41 13.33
C PHE A 35 2.37 15.13 14.79
N GLY A 36 2.53 13.89 15.27
CA GLY A 36 2.37 13.55 16.69
C GLY A 36 0.93 13.69 17.22
N GLY A 37 -0.05 13.41 16.36
CA GLY A 37 -1.49 13.48 16.65
C GLY A 37 -2.15 14.79 16.23
N ASN A 38 -1.36 15.76 15.75
CA ASN A 38 -1.89 17.02 15.25
C ASN A 38 -2.26 16.90 13.77
N MET A 39 -3.36 17.55 13.38
CA MET A 39 -3.76 17.66 11.98
C MET A 39 -2.83 18.64 11.23
N PRO A 40 -2.52 18.38 9.95
CA PRO A 40 -1.72 19.30 9.16
C PRO A 40 -2.41 20.66 9.05
N SER A 41 -1.68 21.74 9.34
CA SER A 41 -2.24 23.10 9.41
C SER A 41 -2.11 23.88 8.10
N ASN A 42 -1.30 23.40 7.16
CA ASN A 42 -0.98 24.09 5.92
C ASN A 42 -0.62 23.12 4.79
N ALA A 43 -0.47 23.65 3.57
CA ALA A 43 -0.18 22.84 2.38
C ALA A 43 1.16 22.08 2.45
N ILE A 44 2.17 22.64 3.11
CA ILE A 44 3.49 21.97 3.23
C ILE A 44 3.36 20.77 4.15
N GLU A 45 2.73 20.97 5.31
CA GLU A 45 2.46 19.88 6.26
C GLU A 45 1.57 18.82 5.64
N GLY A 46 0.52 19.19 4.91
CA GLY A 46 -0.32 18.24 4.19
C GLY A 46 0.46 17.42 3.17
N PHE A 47 1.29 18.06 2.34
CA PHE A 47 2.13 17.36 1.36
C PHE A 47 3.14 16.41 2.01
N LEU A 48 3.80 16.85 3.08
CA LEU A 48 4.75 16.03 3.84
C LEU A 48 4.06 14.88 4.57
N SER A 49 2.83 15.08 5.05
CA SER A 49 1.96 14.03 5.60
C SER A 49 1.68 12.97 4.54
N GLY A 50 1.21 13.37 3.36
CA GLY A 50 0.97 12.44 2.25
C GLY A 50 2.23 11.67 1.80
N LEU A 51 3.41 12.31 1.84
CA LEU A 51 4.69 11.64 1.59
C LEU A 51 5.14 10.71 2.74
N GLY A 52 4.81 11.06 3.97
CA GLY A 52 5.13 10.29 5.17
C GLY A 52 4.21 9.08 5.36
N HIS A 53 3.03 9.11 4.76
CA HIS A 53 2.00 8.08 4.94
C HIS A 53 2.49 6.64 4.62
N PRO A 54 3.25 6.38 3.54
CA PRO A 54 3.82 5.04 3.31
C PRO A 54 5.00 4.71 4.22
N VAL A 55 5.64 5.70 4.85
CA VAL A 55 6.85 5.53 5.68
C VAL A 55 6.47 5.15 7.11
N ILE A 56 5.27 5.52 7.55
CA ILE A 56 4.86 5.43 8.95
C ILE A 56 4.12 4.11 9.25
N GLY A 57 3.43 3.52 8.26
CA GLY A 57 2.92 2.15 8.34
C GLY A 57 3.93 1.13 7.77
N PRO A 58 4.52 0.23 8.58
CA PRO A 58 5.52 -0.73 8.10
C PRO A 58 4.98 -1.70 7.03
N ASP A 59 3.68 -1.97 7.09
CA ASP A 59 2.89 -2.74 6.13
C ASP A 59 2.78 -2.06 4.76
N TYR A 60 2.48 -0.76 4.72
CA TYR A 60 2.42 0.04 3.49
C TYR A 60 3.81 0.13 2.82
N PHE A 61 4.86 0.34 3.62
CA PHE A 61 6.24 0.43 3.15
C PHE A 61 6.71 -0.88 2.50
N VAL A 62 6.51 -2.02 3.19
CA VAL A 62 6.91 -3.34 2.68
C VAL A 62 6.11 -3.69 1.42
N PHE A 63 4.82 -3.36 1.38
CA PHE A 63 3.99 -3.55 0.18
C PHE A 63 4.52 -2.73 -1.00
N GLY A 64 4.83 -1.44 -0.79
CA GLY A 64 5.40 -0.57 -1.81
C GLY A 64 6.73 -1.08 -2.38
N ILE A 65 7.64 -1.54 -1.51
CA ILE A 65 8.91 -2.16 -1.93
C ILE A 65 8.65 -3.42 -2.77
N ALA A 66 7.76 -4.30 -2.32
CA ALA A 66 7.42 -5.52 -3.05
C ALA A 66 6.81 -5.21 -4.42
N LEU A 67 5.95 -4.19 -4.50
CA LEU A 67 5.33 -3.73 -5.74
C LEU A 67 6.38 -3.16 -6.72
N GLY A 68 7.31 -2.34 -6.22
CA GLY A 68 8.41 -1.78 -7.00
C GLY A 68 9.41 -2.83 -7.51
N LEU A 69 9.75 -3.82 -6.67
CA LEU A 69 10.53 -4.99 -7.07
C LEU A 69 9.79 -5.79 -8.14
N LEU A 70 8.48 -5.97 -8.00
CA LEU A 70 7.68 -6.69 -8.99
C LEU A 70 7.59 -5.93 -10.32
N ALA A 71 7.52 -4.60 -10.28
CA ALA A 71 7.48 -3.73 -11.44
C ALA A 71 8.80 -3.74 -12.25
N THR A 72 9.93 -3.85 -11.56
CA THR A 72 11.29 -3.82 -12.16
C THR A 72 11.78 -5.20 -12.63
N THR A 73 11.40 -6.28 -11.95
CA THR A 73 11.91 -7.64 -12.24
C THR A 73 11.19 -8.35 -13.40
N LYS A 74 10.02 -7.87 -13.83
CA LYS A 74 9.20 -8.55 -14.84
C LYS A 74 8.65 -7.51 -15.84
N ASN A 75 9.06 -7.63 -17.11
CA ASN A 75 8.78 -6.65 -18.19
C ASN A 75 7.31 -6.17 -18.24
N ARG A 76 7.11 -4.86 -18.46
CA ARG A 76 5.82 -4.14 -18.64
C ARG A 76 4.92 -4.02 -17.40
N ARG A 77 5.46 -4.15 -16.20
CA ARG A 77 4.68 -4.05 -14.96
C ARG A 77 4.62 -2.65 -14.33
N ILE A 78 5.01 -1.59 -15.05
CA ILE A 78 4.80 -0.20 -14.59
C ILE A 78 3.33 0.16 -14.41
N PHE A 79 2.42 -0.52 -15.12
CA PHE A 79 0.98 -0.37 -14.92
C PHE A 79 0.49 -0.88 -13.57
N LEU A 80 1.26 -1.74 -12.91
CA LEU A 80 0.93 -2.26 -11.59
C LEU A 80 0.99 -1.17 -10.49
N PRO A 81 2.10 -0.44 -10.29
CA PRO A 81 2.14 0.68 -9.35
C PRO A 81 1.20 1.81 -9.76
N ILE A 82 1.01 2.08 -11.05
CA ILE A 82 0.04 3.08 -11.51
C ILE A 82 -1.39 2.70 -11.07
N ALA A 83 -1.80 1.45 -11.30
CA ALA A 83 -3.13 0.98 -10.90
C ALA A 83 -3.30 0.99 -9.38
N PHE A 84 -2.25 0.68 -8.63
CA PHE A 84 -2.24 0.79 -7.17
C PHE A 84 -2.48 2.23 -6.73
N VAL A 85 -1.68 3.21 -7.19
CA VAL A 85 -1.81 4.62 -6.79
C VAL A 85 -3.19 5.18 -7.13
N ILE A 86 -3.71 4.91 -8.35
CA ILE A 86 -5.05 5.37 -8.74
C ILE A 86 -6.12 4.77 -7.81
N ALA A 87 -6.00 3.49 -7.49
CA ALA A 87 -6.95 2.84 -6.60
C ALA A 87 -6.82 3.34 -5.15
N THR A 88 -5.63 3.67 -4.67
CA THR A 88 -5.42 4.32 -3.36
C THR A 88 -6.17 5.63 -3.27
N LEU A 89 -6.05 6.50 -4.28
CA LEU A 89 -6.81 7.76 -4.33
C LEU A 89 -8.32 7.52 -4.36
N ALA A 90 -8.78 6.48 -5.06
CA ALA A 90 -10.19 6.08 -5.07
C ALA A 90 -10.66 5.54 -3.70
N GLY A 91 -9.81 4.80 -2.98
CA GLY A 91 -10.08 4.28 -1.65
C GLY A 91 -10.27 5.41 -0.63
N ILE A 92 -9.35 6.38 -0.65
CA ILE A 92 -9.44 7.60 0.17
C ILE A 92 -10.75 8.34 -0.11
N SER A 93 -11.06 8.53 -1.41
CA SER A 93 -12.30 9.20 -1.82
C SER A 93 -13.56 8.46 -1.37
N PHE A 94 -13.54 7.12 -1.39
CA PHE A 94 -14.65 6.28 -0.96
C PHE A 94 -14.85 6.34 0.57
N HIS A 95 -13.77 6.36 1.34
CA HIS A 95 -13.84 6.53 2.79
C HIS A 95 -14.34 7.94 3.17
N LEU A 96 -13.86 9.00 2.49
CA LEU A 96 -14.37 10.36 2.66
C LEU A 96 -15.89 10.47 2.38
N ALA A 97 -16.41 9.64 1.48
CA ALA A 97 -17.84 9.54 1.20
C ALA A 97 -18.64 8.73 2.24
N LYS A 98 -18.01 8.29 3.34
CA LYS A 98 -18.57 7.45 4.41
C LYS A 98 -19.09 6.10 3.90
N GLY A 99 -18.47 5.54 2.86
CA GLY A 99 -18.73 4.16 2.47
C GLY A 99 -18.17 3.20 3.51
N ASP A 100 -18.82 2.05 3.71
CA ASP A 100 -18.31 0.96 4.55
C ASP A 100 -17.64 -0.11 3.67
N LEU A 101 -16.40 -0.49 4.00
CA LEU A 101 -15.71 -1.63 3.39
C LEU A 101 -15.63 -2.79 4.39
N PRO A 102 -16.56 -3.77 4.34
CA PRO A 102 -16.52 -4.89 5.25
C PRO A 102 -15.27 -5.75 4.99
N ALA A 103 -14.67 -6.27 6.07
CA ALA A 103 -13.50 -7.15 6.02
C ALA A 103 -12.23 -6.51 5.38
N LEU A 104 -12.10 -5.18 5.44
CA LEU A 104 -10.95 -4.42 4.96
C LEU A 104 -9.60 -5.06 5.32
N GLU A 105 -9.37 -5.33 6.60
CA GLU A 105 -8.13 -5.91 7.11
C GLU A 105 -7.83 -7.29 6.49
N ALA A 106 -8.85 -8.13 6.32
CA ALA A 106 -8.70 -9.43 5.70
C ALA A 106 -8.32 -9.29 4.21
N ILE A 107 -8.89 -8.31 3.51
CA ILE A 107 -8.58 -8.04 2.10
C ILE A 107 -7.14 -7.54 1.96
N ILE A 108 -6.68 -6.66 2.85
CA ILE A 108 -5.28 -6.18 2.89
C ILE A 108 -4.33 -7.35 3.16
N ALA A 109 -4.62 -8.19 4.16
CA ALA A 109 -3.79 -9.35 4.47
C ALA A 109 -3.69 -10.34 3.29
N ILE A 110 -4.81 -10.62 2.62
CA ILE A 110 -4.83 -11.44 1.39
C ILE A 110 -4.02 -10.78 0.27
N ALA A 111 -4.07 -9.45 0.15
CA ALA A 111 -3.29 -8.69 -0.83
C ALA A 111 -1.77 -8.72 -0.55
N VAL A 112 -1.34 -8.72 0.71
CA VAL A 112 0.07 -8.89 1.05
C VAL A 112 0.54 -10.30 0.74
N LEU A 113 -0.24 -11.32 1.16
CA LEU A 113 0.08 -12.73 0.92
C LEU A 113 0.12 -13.07 -0.58
N GLY A 114 -0.84 -12.56 -1.35
CA GLY A 114 -0.89 -12.77 -2.79
C GLY A 114 0.30 -12.13 -3.50
N LEU A 115 0.71 -10.91 -3.11
CA LEU A 115 1.90 -10.26 -3.68
C LEU A 115 3.16 -11.07 -3.37
N GLY A 116 3.31 -11.50 -2.12
CA GLY A 116 4.39 -12.37 -1.69
C GLY A 116 4.47 -13.67 -2.49
N ASN A 117 3.33 -14.32 -2.73
CA ASN A 117 3.26 -15.54 -3.54
C ASN A 117 3.63 -15.29 -5.02
N VAL A 118 3.22 -14.16 -5.58
CA VAL A 118 3.60 -13.76 -6.94
C VAL A 118 5.11 -13.53 -7.04
N LEU A 119 5.75 -12.89 -6.05
CA LEU A 119 7.20 -12.71 -6.00
C LEU A 119 7.96 -14.02 -5.77
N ALA A 120 7.41 -14.91 -4.93
CA ALA A 120 8.02 -16.19 -4.56
C ALA A 120 8.02 -17.23 -5.70
N THR A 121 7.11 -17.08 -6.66
CA THR A 121 6.89 -18.07 -7.72
C THR A 121 7.36 -17.57 -9.08
N ASP A 122 8.11 -18.40 -9.80
CA ASP A 122 8.50 -18.11 -11.19
C ASP A 122 7.39 -18.43 -12.22
N ARG A 123 6.13 -18.25 -11.82
CA ARG A 123 4.98 -18.43 -12.70
C ARG A 123 4.77 -17.21 -13.60
N ASN A 124 4.33 -17.48 -14.82
CA ASN A 124 3.85 -16.46 -15.75
C ASN A 124 2.42 -16.05 -15.37
N TRP A 125 2.30 -15.15 -14.40
CA TRP A 125 1.03 -14.53 -14.03
C TRP A 125 0.52 -13.63 -15.15
N LEU A 126 -0.80 -13.65 -15.39
CA LEU A 126 -1.46 -12.74 -16.32
C LEU A 126 -1.30 -11.29 -15.84
N LEU A 127 -0.82 -10.40 -16.72
CA LEU A 127 -0.62 -8.99 -16.41
C LEU A 127 -1.91 -8.32 -15.90
N ALA A 128 -3.05 -8.65 -16.51
CA ALA A 128 -4.36 -8.17 -16.07
C ALA A 128 -4.70 -8.61 -14.63
N GLY A 129 -4.35 -9.85 -14.26
CA GLY A 129 -4.55 -10.35 -12.90
C GLY A 129 -3.68 -9.62 -11.88
N LEU A 130 -2.43 -9.31 -12.23
CA LEU A 130 -1.54 -8.51 -11.38
C LEU A 130 -2.06 -7.08 -11.22
N ILE A 131 -2.47 -6.44 -12.31
CA ILE A 131 -3.04 -5.08 -12.29
C ILE A 131 -4.30 -5.04 -11.42
N GLY A 132 -5.22 -6.00 -11.59
CA GLY A 132 -6.43 -6.09 -10.77
C GLY A 132 -6.12 -6.30 -9.30
N PHE A 133 -5.12 -7.11 -9.00
CA PHE A 133 -4.64 -7.32 -7.65
C PHE A 133 -4.06 -6.04 -7.02
N GLY A 134 -3.20 -5.32 -7.76
CA GLY A 134 -2.66 -4.04 -7.33
C GLY A 134 -3.74 -2.99 -7.11
N ALA A 135 -4.78 -2.98 -7.94
CA ALA A 135 -5.93 -2.08 -7.77
C ALA A 135 -6.74 -2.40 -6.51
N ILE A 136 -7.06 -3.67 -6.24
CA ILE A 136 -7.78 -4.06 -5.01
C ILE A 136 -6.95 -3.68 -3.78
N ALA A 137 -5.63 -3.97 -3.82
CA ALA A 137 -4.73 -3.61 -2.74
C ALA A 137 -4.69 -2.10 -2.51
N GLY A 138 -4.53 -1.30 -3.57
CA GLY A 138 -4.53 0.16 -3.49
C GLY A 138 -5.82 0.71 -2.92
N LEU A 139 -6.98 0.24 -3.41
CA LEU A 139 -8.29 0.64 -2.90
C LEU A 139 -8.42 0.40 -1.40
N CYS A 140 -7.98 -0.75 -0.91
CA CYS A 140 -8.04 -1.08 0.51
C CYS A 140 -7.04 -0.26 1.34
N HIS A 141 -5.82 -0.05 0.84
CA HIS A 141 -4.83 0.78 1.53
C HIS A 141 -5.28 2.24 1.64
N GLY A 142 -5.84 2.80 0.56
CA GLY A 142 -6.38 4.16 0.57
C GLY A 142 -7.67 4.28 1.39
N TYR A 143 -8.48 3.24 1.44
CA TYR A 143 -9.63 3.23 2.35
C TYR A 143 -9.19 3.15 3.81
N ALA A 144 -8.09 2.48 4.15
CA ALA A 144 -7.57 2.45 5.52
C ALA A 144 -6.83 3.75 5.94
N ASP A 145 -6.71 4.74 5.05
CA ASP A 145 -6.00 6.00 5.31
C ASP A 145 -6.90 6.98 6.09
N ASP A 146 -6.70 7.02 7.41
CA ASP A 146 -7.44 7.88 8.33
C ASP A 146 -6.94 9.34 8.35
N GLU A 147 -5.77 9.62 7.75
CA GLU A 147 -5.12 10.93 7.81
C GLU A 147 -5.74 11.91 6.80
N ALA A 148 -6.12 11.41 5.62
CA ALA A 148 -6.92 12.17 4.67
C ALA A 148 -8.29 12.59 5.25
N ILE A 149 -8.82 11.86 6.24
CA ILE A 149 -10.15 12.10 6.81
C ILE A 149 -10.09 13.10 7.96
N THR A 150 -8.99 13.09 8.71
CA THR A 150 -8.78 13.97 9.85
C THR A 150 -8.30 15.37 9.46
N SER A 151 -7.92 15.61 8.20
CA SER A 151 -7.58 16.96 7.73
C SER A 151 -8.78 17.93 7.81
N ALA A 152 -8.76 18.85 8.79
CA ALA A 152 -9.86 19.79 9.08
C ALA A 152 -10.11 20.83 7.97
N GLU A 153 -9.15 21.04 7.05
CA GLU A 153 -9.26 22.03 5.97
C GLU A 153 -8.91 21.44 4.59
N MET A 154 -9.54 21.98 3.54
CA MET A 154 -9.37 21.52 2.15
C MET A 154 -7.93 21.65 1.62
N THR A 155 -7.21 22.67 2.09
CA THR A 155 -5.84 22.97 1.63
C THR A 155 -4.84 21.87 2.02
N PRO A 156 -4.69 21.50 3.30
CA PRO A 156 -3.83 20.38 3.71
C PRO A 156 -4.29 19.03 3.11
N LEU A 157 -5.60 18.79 2.99
CA LEU A 157 -6.13 17.57 2.37
C LEU A 157 -5.67 17.39 0.92
N LEU A 158 -5.86 18.40 0.07
CA LEU A 158 -5.43 18.34 -1.33
C LEU A 158 -3.91 18.22 -1.47
N ALA A 159 -3.15 18.80 -0.54
CA ALA A 159 -1.72 18.67 -0.52
C ALA A 159 -1.29 17.24 -0.13
N SER A 160 -1.97 16.61 0.83
CA SER A 160 -1.72 15.21 1.22
C SER A 160 -2.00 14.23 0.07
N LEU A 161 -3.12 14.38 -0.64
CA LEU A 161 -3.41 13.56 -1.83
C LEU A 161 -2.33 13.69 -2.91
N ARG A 162 -1.75 14.88 -3.08
CA ARG A 162 -0.63 15.10 -4.00
C ARG A 162 0.67 14.48 -3.51
N GLY A 163 0.89 14.47 -2.19
CA GLY A 163 2.00 13.76 -1.56
C GLY A 163 1.91 12.26 -1.86
N VAL A 164 0.76 11.64 -1.57
CA VAL A 164 0.49 10.22 -1.84
C VAL A 164 0.68 9.87 -3.33
N ALA A 165 0.23 10.74 -4.24
CA ALA A 165 0.36 10.52 -5.67
C ALA A 165 1.80 10.67 -6.22
N ALA A 166 2.72 11.27 -5.46
CA ALA A 166 4.09 11.54 -5.90
C ALA A 166 5.07 10.37 -5.67
N ILE A 167 4.58 9.26 -5.12
CA ILE A 167 5.34 8.09 -4.63
C ILE A 167 5.09 6.90 -5.56
#